data_AF-A0A7C5CAC0-F1
#
_entry.id   AF-A0A7C5CAC0-F1
#
_cell.length_a   1.000
_cell.length_b   1.000
_cell.length_c   1.000
_cell.angle_alpha   90.00
_cell.angle_beta   90.00
_cell.angle_gamma   90.00
#
_symmetry.space_group_name_H-M   'P 1'
#
loop_
_entity.id
_entity.type
_entity.pdbx_description
1 polymer ?
#
loop_
_entity_poly.entity_id
_entity_poly.type
_entity_poly.pdbx_seq_one_letter_code
_entity_poly.pdbx_strand_id
1 'polypeptide(L)'
;MTVTTDYKALTVDSLPARLGEIDAISARLGGQGSDWDVKEVGDGNLNLVFIFSGPESAVIVKQALPYVRLVGDSWPLPLYRAFYEYHALKRQQALDPGSVPEIYHFDEAQALLVVGYLTPHQILRTKLIAGERVEGLATRLGEFCARTAFRGSELCLSSEEKKANVKLFAGNVEIPAITEALVFRDPY
;
A
#
# COMPACT_ATOMS: atom_id res chain seq x y z
N MET A 1 26.49 12.55 -7.15
CA MET A 1 25.67 13.07 -6.04
C MET A 1 25.51 11.94 -5.05
N THR A 2 26.17 12.06 -3.90
CA THR A 2 26.13 11.08 -2.80
C THR A 2 24.73 11.03 -2.21
N VAL A 3 23.98 9.99 -2.53
CA VAL A 3 22.69 9.70 -1.87
C VAL A 3 23.02 9.27 -0.45
N THR A 4 22.82 10.17 0.52
CA THR A 4 22.69 9.79 1.92
C THR A 4 21.46 8.90 2.02
N THR A 5 21.68 7.59 2.18
CA THR A 5 20.62 6.62 2.47
C THR A 5 20.15 6.82 3.90
N ASP A 6 19.27 7.81 4.11
CA ASP A 6 18.55 8.02 5.38
C ASP A 6 17.43 7.01 5.59
N TYR A 7 17.15 6.15 4.60
CA TYR A 7 16.21 5.04 4.72
C TYR A 7 16.58 4.13 5.92
N LYS A 8 15.59 3.83 6.76
CA LYS A 8 15.72 2.88 7.86
C LYS A 8 14.46 2.00 7.90
N ALA A 9 14.65 0.69 7.90
CA ALA A 9 13.56 -0.23 8.18
C ALA A 9 13.07 0.03 9.61
N LEU A 10 11.80 0.41 9.73
CA LEU A 10 11.20 0.71 11.03
C LEU A 10 10.81 -0.60 11.73
N THR A 11 10.85 -0.56 13.06
CA THR A 11 10.37 -1.62 13.95
C THR A 11 9.20 -1.13 14.78
N VAL A 12 8.58 -2.02 15.54
CA VAL A 12 7.56 -1.65 16.53
C VAL A 12 8.08 -0.61 17.54
N ASP A 13 9.37 -0.62 17.85
CA ASP A 13 10.00 0.30 18.80
C ASP A 13 10.35 1.67 18.17
N SER A 14 10.80 1.69 16.90
CA SER A 14 11.25 2.92 16.26
C SER A 14 10.12 3.71 15.60
N LEU A 15 9.01 3.04 15.27
CA LEU A 15 7.89 3.63 14.52
C LEU A 15 7.18 4.76 15.28
N PRO A 16 6.89 4.66 16.60
CA PRO A 16 6.25 5.74 17.36
C PRO A 16 7.06 7.04 17.34
N ALA A 17 8.37 6.95 17.54
CA ALA A 17 9.25 8.11 17.50
C ALA A 17 9.27 8.75 16.10
N ARG A 18 9.35 7.93 15.05
CA ARG A 18 9.43 8.41 13.67
C ARG A 18 8.13 9.06 13.18
N LEU A 19 6.99 8.43 13.42
CA LEU A 19 5.70 8.91 12.91
C LEU A 19 5.00 9.88 13.87
N GLY A 20 5.40 9.90 15.15
CA GLY A 20 4.89 10.85 16.13
C GLY A 20 5.23 12.31 15.84
N GLU A 21 6.32 12.54 15.10
CA GLU A 21 6.74 13.87 14.63
C GLU A 21 5.86 14.39 13.48
N ILE A 22 4.95 13.57 12.94
CA ILE A 22 4.07 13.95 11.83
C ILE A 22 2.71 14.33 12.39
N ASP A 23 2.42 15.63 12.42
CA ASP A 23 1.17 16.21 12.95
C ASP A 23 -0.10 15.52 12.41
N ALA A 24 -0.12 15.21 11.10
CA ALA A 24 -1.26 14.55 10.46
C ALA A 24 -1.52 13.14 10.99
N ILE A 25 -0.51 12.46 11.54
CA ILE A 25 -0.62 11.13 12.13
C ILE A 25 -0.89 11.24 13.63
N SER A 26 -0.10 12.03 14.36
CA SER A 26 -0.24 12.18 15.82
C SER A 26 -1.61 12.75 16.20
N ALA A 27 -2.10 13.77 15.49
CA ALA A 27 -3.44 14.33 15.71
C ALA A 27 -4.57 13.33 15.44
N ARG A 28 -4.33 12.33 14.57
CA ARG A 28 -5.32 11.30 14.24
C ARG A 28 -5.37 10.20 15.30
N LEU A 29 -4.21 9.83 15.84
CA LEU A 29 -4.11 8.82 16.90
C LEU A 29 -4.58 9.37 18.25
N GLY A 30 -4.39 10.67 18.48
CA GLY A 30 -4.66 11.34 19.75
C GLY A 30 -3.64 10.95 20.82
N GLY A 31 -3.76 11.54 22.02
CA GLY A 31 -2.88 11.24 23.16
C GLY A 31 -1.41 11.64 22.95
N GLN A 32 -0.51 11.01 23.70
CA GLN A 32 0.94 11.20 23.63
C GLN A 32 1.63 9.87 23.27
N GLY A 33 2.94 9.92 22.97
CA GLY A 33 3.70 8.75 22.53
C GLY A 33 3.65 7.53 23.47
N SER A 34 3.45 7.74 24.78
CA SER A 34 3.27 6.65 25.76
C SER A 34 1.92 5.93 25.66
N ASP A 35 0.93 6.56 25.03
CA ASP A 35 -0.42 6.03 24.86
C ASP A 35 -0.56 5.23 23.55
N TRP A 36 0.50 5.19 22.74
CA TRP A 36 0.47 4.55 21.45
C TRP A 36 0.97 3.11 21.51
N ASP A 37 0.33 2.25 20.73
CA ASP A 37 0.68 0.84 20.55
C ASP A 37 0.97 0.54 19.08
N VAL A 38 1.97 -0.31 18.83
CA VAL A 38 2.38 -0.72 17.49
C VAL A 38 2.49 -2.21 17.41
N LYS A 39 1.78 -2.79 16.43
CA LYS A 39 1.84 -4.21 16.13
C LYS A 39 2.16 -4.43 14.66
N GLU A 40 3.22 -5.18 14.37
CA GLU A 40 3.45 -5.70 13.03
C GLU A 40 2.50 -6.87 12.75
N VAL A 41 1.77 -6.80 11.63
CA VAL A 41 0.70 -7.74 11.24
C VAL A 41 0.81 -8.22 9.80
N GLY A 42 1.91 -7.92 9.11
CA GLY A 42 2.06 -8.29 7.71
C GLY A 42 2.10 -9.80 7.54
N ASP A 43 1.08 -10.33 6.87
CA ASP A 43 0.96 -11.72 6.42
C ASP A 43 1.38 -11.91 4.95
N GLY A 44 1.87 -10.83 4.32
CA GLY A 44 2.25 -10.77 2.92
C GLY A 44 3.75 -10.90 2.66
N ASN A 45 4.09 -11.11 1.38
CA ASN A 45 5.44 -11.53 0.97
C ASN A 45 6.48 -10.40 0.84
N LEU A 46 6.07 -9.13 0.80
CA LEU A 46 6.90 -8.05 0.24
C LEU A 46 7.23 -6.89 1.20
N ASN A 47 6.35 -6.57 2.14
CA ASN A 47 6.43 -5.32 2.90
C ASN A 47 6.17 -5.58 4.40
N LEU A 48 6.61 -4.65 5.24
CA LEU A 48 6.19 -4.57 6.63
C LEU A 48 4.83 -3.86 6.68
N VAL A 49 3.94 -4.35 7.54
CA VAL A 49 2.63 -3.73 7.77
C VAL A 49 2.41 -3.63 9.27
N PHE A 50 2.24 -2.42 9.78
CA PHE A 50 1.99 -2.15 11.17
C PHE A 50 0.58 -1.61 11.37
N ILE A 51 -0.10 -2.08 12.41
CA ILE A 51 -1.19 -1.35 13.04
C ILE A 51 -0.54 -0.40 14.04
N PHE A 52 -0.81 0.89 13.89
CA PHE A 52 -0.38 1.93 14.82
C PHE A 52 -1.62 2.54 15.45
N SER A 53 -1.80 2.34 16.75
CA SER A 53 -3.01 2.69 17.50
C SER A 53 -2.72 3.74 18.55
N GLY A 54 -3.64 4.68 18.72
CA GLY A 54 -3.69 5.59 19.85
C GLY A 54 -5.10 5.62 20.45
N PRO A 55 -5.32 6.47 21.46
CA PRO A 55 -6.60 6.54 22.17
C PRO A 55 -7.82 6.86 21.30
N GLU A 56 -7.64 7.63 20.22
CA GLU A 56 -8.76 8.09 19.38
C GLU A 56 -8.99 7.20 18.16
N SER A 57 -7.91 6.70 17.55
CA SER A 57 -8.02 5.88 16.34
C SER A 57 -6.77 5.03 16.09
N ALA A 58 -6.77 4.31 14.97
CA ALA A 58 -5.64 3.56 14.49
C ALA A 58 -5.46 3.73 12.98
N VAL A 59 -4.21 3.60 12.54
CA VAL A 59 -3.80 3.68 11.14
C VAL A 59 -2.97 2.46 10.76
N ILE A 60 -2.90 2.18 9.46
CA ILE A 60 -1.96 1.20 8.91
C ILE A 60 -0.74 1.92 8.38
N VAL A 61 0.43 1.46 8.79
CA VAL A 61 1.72 1.90 8.25
C VAL A 61 2.28 0.76 7.42
N LYS A 62 2.52 1.01 6.13
CA LYS A 62 3.13 0.06 5.22
C LYS A 62 4.48 0.57 4.79
N GLN A 63 5.52 -0.24 4.96
CA GLN A 63 6.88 0.12 4.56
C GLN A 63 7.46 -0.94 3.62
N ALA A 64 7.96 -0.50 2.47
CA ALA A 64 8.74 -1.34 1.58
C ALA A 64 10.15 -1.57 2.14
N LEU A 65 10.66 -2.80 2.03
CA LEU A 65 12.05 -3.18 2.29
C LEU A 65 12.85 -3.24 0.98
N PRO A 66 14.19 -3.08 0.99
CA PRO A 66 15.00 -3.16 -0.23
C PRO A 66 15.14 -4.59 -0.79
N TYR A 67 14.33 -5.52 -0.31
CA TYR A 67 14.27 -6.93 -0.69
C TYR A 67 12.85 -7.49 -0.52
N VAL A 68 12.62 -8.69 -1.05
CA VAL A 68 11.38 -9.47 -0.85
C VAL A 68 11.38 -10.04 0.57
N ARG A 69 10.46 -9.58 1.43
CA ARG A 69 10.37 -9.99 2.84
C ARG A 69 10.36 -11.51 3.06
N LEU A 70 9.67 -12.27 2.21
CA LEU A 70 9.53 -13.72 2.37
C LEU A 70 10.85 -14.49 2.25
N VAL A 71 11.76 -14.02 1.40
CA VAL A 71 13.03 -14.72 1.09
C VAL A 71 14.25 -13.95 1.61
N GLY A 72 14.08 -12.70 2.03
CA GLY A 72 15.14 -11.86 2.56
C GLY A 72 16.08 -11.32 1.48
N ASP A 73 17.30 -10.96 1.90
CA ASP A 73 18.31 -10.25 1.10
C ASP A 73 18.73 -10.99 -0.18
N SER A 74 18.44 -12.29 -0.30
CA SER A 74 18.74 -13.07 -1.50
C SER A 74 17.92 -12.64 -2.72
N TRP A 75 16.84 -11.87 -2.52
CA TRP A 75 16.05 -11.30 -3.60
C TRP A 75 15.85 -9.78 -3.40
N PRO A 76 16.79 -8.96 -3.91
CA PRO A 76 16.68 -7.51 -3.89
C PRO A 76 15.42 -7.02 -4.60
N LEU A 77 14.78 -5.99 -4.06
CA LEU A 77 13.58 -5.39 -4.64
C LEU A 77 13.54 -3.88 -4.35
N PRO A 78 13.45 -3.01 -5.37
CA PRO A 78 13.53 -1.58 -5.17
C PRO A 78 12.41 -1.00 -4.28
N LEU A 79 12.80 0.01 -3.51
CA LEU A 79 11.91 0.74 -2.62
C LEU A 79 10.85 1.58 -3.35
N TYR A 80 11.14 2.00 -4.60
CA TYR A 80 10.22 2.82 -5.40
C TYR A 80 8.84 2.19 -5.60
N ARG A 81 8.66 0.88 -5.35
CA ARG A 81 7.35 0.23 -5.44
C ARG A 81 6.32 0.88 -4.51
N ALA A 82 6.75 1.46 -3.38
CA ALA A 82 5.87 2.21 -2.49
C ALA A 82 5.34 3.49 -3.16
N PHE A 83 6.16 4.16 -3.98
CA PHE A 83 5.74 5.31 -4.80
C PHE A 83 4.65 4.91 -5.81
N TYR A 84 4.82 3.77 -6.48
CA TYR A 84 3.80 3.27 -7.40
C TYR A 84 2.52 2.84 -6.70
N GLU A 85 2.61 2.24 -5.51
CA GLU A 85 1.45 1.93 -4.69
C GLU A 85 0.68 3.20 -4.29
N TYR A 86 1.37 4.21 -3.76
CA TYR A 86 0.77 5.52 -3.45
C TYR A 86 0.04 6.11 -4.65
N HIS A 87 0.71 6.12 -5.81
CA HIS A 87 0.14 6.68 -7.03
C HIS A 87 -1.00 5.86 -7.64
N ALA A 88 -1.01 4.54 -7.44
CA ALA A 88 -2.10 3.66 -7.83
C ALA A 88 -3.32 3.90 -6.94
N LEU A 89 -3.15 3.91 -5.61
CA LEU A 89 -4.24 4.16 -4.66
C LEU A 89 -4.87 5.54 -4.86
N LYS A 90 -4.06 6.59 -5.06
CA LYS A 90 -4.57 7.95 -5.33
C LYS A 90 -5.45 7.99 -6.59
N ARG A 91 -5.07 7.25 -7.63
CA ARG A 91 -5.86 7.16 -8.86
C ARG A 91 -7.11 6.30 -8.67
N GLN A 92 -7.00 5.15 -8.02
CA GLN A 92 -8.14 4.29 -7.72
C GLN A 92 -9.19 5.03 -6.89
N GLN A 93 -8.78 5.83 -5.89
CA GLN A 93 -9.69 6.69 -5.13
C GLN A 93 -10.41 7.72 -6.00
N ALA A 94 -9.72 8.32 -6.98
CA ALA A 94 -10.35 9.27 -7.90
C ALA A 94 -11.33 8.58 -8.88
N LEU A 95 -11.03 7.35 -9.31
CA LEU A 95 -11.81 6.61 -10.29
C LEU A 95 -13.01 5.86 -9.66
N ASP A 96 -12.88 5.38 -8.42
CA ASP A 96 -13.93 4.73 -7.64
C ASP A 96 -13.83 5.15 -6.16
N PRO A 97 -14.35 6.34 -5.77
CA PRO A 97 -14.24 6.85 -4.41
C PRO A 97 -14.78 5.88 -3.36
N GLY A 98 -14.00 5.65 -2.30
CA GLY A 98 -14.35 4.72 -1.21
C GLY A 98 -14.00 3.26 -1.51
N SER A 99 -13.28 2.98 -2.60
CA SER A 99 -12.80 1.64 -2.96
C SER A 99 -11.48 1.24 -2.36
N VAL A 100 -10.71 2.22 -1.91
CA VAL A 100 -9.39 2.05 -1.34
C VAL A 100 -9.35 2.75 0.02
N PRO A 101 -8.46 2.32 0.93
CA PRO A 101 -8.28 3.04 2.19
C PRO A 101 -7.82 4.48 1.91
N GLU A 102 -8.30 5.40 2.74
CA GLU A 102 -7.86 6.80 2.68
C GLU A 102 -6.36 6.88 2.96
N ILE A 103 -5.65 7.71 2.18
CA ILE A 103 -4.20 7.92 2.35
C ILE A 103 -4.00 9.12 3.28
N TYR A 104 -3.26 8.91 4.37
CA TYR A 104 -2.93 9.97 5.33
C TYR A 104 -1.55 10.56 5.11
N HIS A 105 -0.58 9.73 4.73
CA HIS A 105 0.79 10.19 4.56
C HIS A 105 1.55 9.28 3.60
N PHE A 106 2.50 9.85 2.86
CA PHE A 106 3.48 9.11 2.06
C PHE A 106 4.85 9.78 2.21
N ASP A 107 5.84 9.01 2.65
CA ASP A 107 7.25 9.39 2.73
C ASP A 107 8.02 8.56 1.70
N GLU A 108 8.37 9.19 0.58
CA GLU A 108 9.10 8.53 -0.51
C GLU A 108 10.50 8.09 -0.08
N ALA A 109 11.18 8.87 0.76
CA ALA A 109 12.54 8.57 1.22
C ALA A 109 12.58 7.37 2.17
N GLN A 110 11.51 7.14 2.95
CA GLN A 110 11.33 5.94 3.78
C GLN A 110 10.54 4.82 3.09
N ALA A 111 10.09 5.03 1.85
CA ALA A 111 9.21 4.11 1.12
C ALA A 111 8.02 3.66 1.98
N LEU A 112 7.42 4.63 2.66
CA LEU A 112 6.44 4.43 3.72
C LEU A 112 5.12 5.10 3.35
N LEU A 113 4.03 4.35 3.52
CA LEU A 113 2.68 4.78 3.23
C LEU A 113 1.81 4.57 4.49
N VAL A 114 1.10 5.62 4.90
CA VAL A 114 0.13 5.55 6.00
C VAL A 114 -1.29 5.68 5.46
N VAL A 115 -2.15 4.73 5.79
CA VAL A 115 -3.54 4.65 5.32
C VAL A 115 -4.52 4.31 6.44
N GLY A 116 -5.82 4.45 6.17
CA GLY A 116 -6.91 4.06 7.06
C GLY A 116 -6.84 2.60 7.52
N TYR A 117 -7.04 2.35 8.82
CA TYR A 117 -7.20 1.00 9.33
C TYR A 117 -8.62 0.49 9.10
N LEU A 118 -8.74 -0.56 8.27
CA LEU A 118 -10.02 -1.12 7.82
C LEU A 118 -10.65 -2.08 8.85
N THR A 119 -10.69 -1.74 10.13
CA THR A 119 -11.39 -2.55 11.15
C THR A 119 -12.91 -2.42 11.01
N PRO A 120 -13.73 -3.48 11.23
CA PRO A 120 -13.38 -4.86 11.61
C PRO A 120 -13.23 -5.82 10.40
N HIS A 121 -12.82 -5.33 9.24
CA HIS A 121 -12.77 -6.12 8.01
C HIS A 121 -11.68 -7.21 8.06
N GLN A 122 -11.89 -8.26 7.26
CA GLN A 122 -10.96 -9.37 7.07
C GLN A 122 -10.60 -9.51 5.60
N ILE A 123 -9.43 -10.09 5.31
CA ILE A 123 -9.04 -10.43 3.95
C ILE A 123 -10.04 -11.42 3.35
N LEU A 124 -10.55 -11.09 2.16
CA LEU A 124 -11.59 -11.88 1.47
C LEU A 124 -11.22 -13.36 1.34
N ARG A 125 -9.94 -13.67 1.06
CA ARG A 125 -9.44 -15.05 0.96
C ARG A 125 -9.75 -15.87 2.21
N THR A 126 -9.58 -15.30 3.40
CA THR A 126 -9.85 -15.98 4.68
C THR A 126 -11.32 -16.38 4.79
N LYS A 127 -12.23 -15.45 4.48
CA LYS A 127 -13.68 -15.71 4.45
C LYS A 127 -14.04 -16.81 3.46
N LEU A 128 -13.46 -16.77 2.25
CA LEU A 128 -13.73 -17.77 1.22
C LEU A 128 -13.22 -19.16 1.60
N ILE A 129 -12.04 -19.26 2.21
CA ILE A 129 -11.50 -20.54 2.74
C ILE A 129 -12.43 -21.10 3.82
N ALA A 130 -13.00 -20.24 4.68
CA ALA A 130 -13.97 -20.63 5.70
C ALA A 130 -15.36 -20.98 5.13
N GLY A 131 -15.57 -20.89 3.80
CA GLY A 131 -16.85 -21.16 3.16
C GLY A 131 -17.90 -20.07 3.39
N GLU A 132 -17.50 -18.88 3.85
CA GLU A 132 -18.42 -17.77 4.10
C GLU A 132 -18.91 -17.15 2.78
N ARG A 133 -20.19 -16.81 2.73
CA ARG A 133 -20.76 -16.00 1.65
C ARG A 133 -20.70 -14.53 2.02
N VAL A 134 -20.15 -13.72 1.11
CA VAL A 134 -20.10 -12.26 1.26
C VAL A 134 -21.18 -11.66 0.37
N GLU A 135 -22.23 -11.11 0.98
CA GLU A 135 -23.32 -10.45 0.27
C GLU A 135 -22.81 -9.26 -0.55
N GLY A 136 -23.33 -9.10 -1.78
CA GLY A 136 -22.96 -7.99 -2.67
C GLY A 136 -21.54 -8.06 -3.28
N LEU A 137 -20.75 -9.10 -2.98
CA LEU A 137 -19.35 -9.21 -3.43
C LEU A 137 -19.19 -9.07 -4.95
N ALA A 138 -20.00 -9.81 -5.72
CA ALA A 138 -19.92 -9.81 -7.18
C ALA A 138 -20.20 -8.41 -7.76
N THR A 139 -21.23 -7.73 -7.27
CA THR A 139 -21.55 -6.35 -7.66
C THR A 139 -20.40 -5.42 -7.32
N ARG A 140 -19.90 -5.47 -6.07
CA ARG A 140 -18.83 -4.57 -5.62
C ARG A 140 -17.54 -4.72 -6.44
N LEU A 141 -17.11 -5.95 -6.70
CA LEU A 141 -15.92 -6.24 -7.51
C LEU A 141 -16.15 -5.87 -8.98
N GLY A 142 -17.33 -6.16 -9.52
CA GLY A 142 -17.70 -5.77 -10.88
C GLY A 142 -17.66 -4.26 -11.09
N GLU A 143 -18.22 -3.50 -10.15
CA GLU A 143 -18.17 -2.04 -10.17
C GLU A 143 -16.75 -1.50 -10.05
N PHE A 144 -15.94 -2.04 -9.14
CA PHE A 144 -14.53 -1.65 -8.99
C PHE A 144 -13.79 -1.86 -10.31
N CYS A 145 -13.81 -3.08 -10.85
CA CYS A 145 -13.14 -3.43 -12.10
C CYS A 145 -13.60 -2.53 -13.26
N ALA A 146 -14.92 -2.38 -13.44
CA ALA A 146 -15.48 -1.57 -14.52
C ALA A 146 -15.07 -0.10 -14.40
N ARG A 147 -15.19 0.50 -13.22
CA ARG A 147 -14.86 1.91 -12.98
C ARG A 147 -13.36 2.16 -13.16
N THR A 148 -12.49 1.34 -12.57
CA THR A 148 -11.04 1.54 -12.69
C THR A 148 -10.54 1.29 -14.11
N ALA A 149 -11.05 0.26 -14.79
CA ALA A 149 -10.62 -0.07 -16.15
C ALA A 149 -11.13 0.97 -17.16
N PHE A 150 -12.43 1.25 -17.18
CA PHE A 150 -13.01 2.18 -18.15
C PHE A 150 -12.52 3.61 -17.91
N ARG A 151 -12.63 4.12 -16.68
CA ARG A 151 -12.26 5.52 -16.38
C ARG A 151 -10.74 5.74 -16.42
N GLY A 152 -9.92 4.68 -16.32
CA GLY A 152 -8.47 4.71 -16.49
C GLY A 152 -7.97 4.48 -17.93
N SER A 153 -8.89 4.29 -18.89
CA SER A 153 -8.58 4.01 -20.30
C SER A 153 -8.64 5.26 -21.18
N GLU A 154 -8.19 5.13 -22.43
CA GLU A 154 -8.33 6.15 -23.48
C GLU A 154 -9.77 6.38 -23.92
N LEU A 155 -10.72 5.53 -23.49
CA LEU A 155 -12.15 5.73 -23.76
C LEU A 155 -12.75 6.83 -22.87
N CYS A 156 -12.08 7.19 -21.77
CA CYS A 156 -12.57 8.16 -20.80
C CYS A 156 -11.59 9.30 -20.54
N LEU A 157 -10.29 9.02 -20.49
CA LEU A 157 -9.26 10.03 -20.25
C LEU A 157 -8.92 10.78 -21.54
N SER A 158 -8.54 12.04 -21.40
CA SER A 158 -7.87 12.73 -22.51
C SER A 158 -6.54 12.04 -22.84
N SER A 159 -6.08 12.21 -24.09
CA SER A 159 -4.82 11.62 -24.54
C SER A 159 -3.62 12.11 -23.71
N GLU A 160 -3.66 13.37 -23.24
CA GLU A 160 -2.64 13.95 -22.38
C GLU A 160 -2.58 13.25 -21.01
N GLU A 161 -3.73 13.15 -20.32
CA GLU A 161 -3.82 12.49 -19.01
C GLU A 161 -3.39 11.01 -19.10
N LYS A 162 -3.82 10.31 -20.15
CA LYS A 162 -3.41 8.92 -20.36
C LYS A 162 -1.90 8.81 -20.53
N LYS A 163 -1.29 9.61 -21.40
CA LYS A 163 0.15 9.59 -21.65
C LYS A 163 0.96 9.98 -20.42
N ALA A 164 0.47 10.92 -19.62
CA ALA A 164 1.07 11.26 -18.34
C ALA A 164 1.05 10.07 -17.36
N ASN A 165 -0.06 9.33 -17.29
CA ASN A 165 -0.17 8.12 -16.49
C ASN A 165 0.75 7.00 -16.98
N VAL A 166 0.80 6.75 -18.30
CA VAL A 166 1.72 5.77 -18.89
C VAL A 166 3.17 6.13 -18.56
N LYS A 167 3.56 7.39 -18.76
CA LYS A 167 4.91 7.89 -18.43
C LYS A 167 5.25 7.66 -16.96
N LEU A 168 4.32 7.94 -16.04
CA LEU A 168 4.55 7.75 -14.61
C LEU A 168 4.79 6.27 -14.28
N PHE A 169 3.90 5.38 -14.70
CA PHE A 169 3.98 3.96 -14.34
C PHE A 169 5.01 3.15 -15.14
N ALA A 170 5.53 3.67 -16.26
CA ALA A 170 6.56 3.01 -17.06
C ALA A 170 7.86 2.76 -16.28
N GLY A 171 8.13 3.51 -15.21
CA GLY A 171 9.29 3.26 -14.34
C GLY A 171 9.10 2.09 -13.34
N ASN A 172 7.90 1.53 -13.22
CA ASN A 172 7.63 0.39 -12.36
C ASN A 172 8.09 -0.90 -13.06
N VAL A 173 9.40 -1.15 -13.12
CA VAL A 173 9.98 -2.23 -13.92
C VAL A 173 10.02 -3.56 -13.17
N GLU A 174 10.49 -3.54 -11.91
CA GLU A 174 10.76 -4.80 -11.18
C GLU A 174 9.48 -5.55 -10.76
N ILE A 175 8.38 -4.85 -10.49
CA ILE A 175 7.11 -5.49 -10.09
C ILE A 175 6.47 -6.26 -11.27
N PRO A 176 6.32 -5.69 -12.47
CA PRO A 176 5.94 -6.46 -13.66
C PRO A 176 6.92 -7.59 -13.99
N ALA A 177 8.24 -7.39 -13.85
CA ALA A 177 9.22 -8.45 -14.12
C ALA A 177 9.02 -9.70 -13.24
N ILE A 178 8.62 -9.52 -11.96
CA ILE A 178 8.22 -10.64 -11.10
C ILE A 178 7.01 -11.38 -11.68
N THR A 179 6.03 -10.64 -12.20
CA THR A 179 4.83 -11.22 -12.83
C THR A 179 5.20 -11.97 -14.13
N GLU A 180 6.04 -11.37 -14.97
CA GLU A 180 6.57 -11.97 -16.19
C GLU A 180 7.24 -13.32 -15.91
N ALA A 181 8.10 -13.38 -14.88
CA ALA A 181 8.77 -14.61 -14.48
C ALA A 181 7.80 -15.63 -13.88
N LEU A 182 7.13 -15.29 -12.77
CA LEU A 182 6.40 -16.27 -11.96
C LEU A 182 5.06 -16.69 -12.56
N VAL A 183 4.45 -15.87 -13.40
CA VAL A 183 3.13 -16.16 -13.99
C VAL A 183 3.24 -16.65 -15.42
N PHE A 184 4.12 -16.06 -16.23
CA PHE A 184 4.17 -16.33 -17.67
C PHE A 184 5.34 -17.21 -18.13
N ARG A 185 6.28 -17.55 -17.23
CA ARG A 185 7.46 -18.35 -17.59
C ARG A 185 7.66 -19.57 -16.69
N ASP A 186 7.98 -19.37 -15.42
CA ASP A 186 8.56 -20.41 -14.56
C ASP A 186 7.68 -21.67 -14.35
N PRO A 187 6.33 -21.60 -14.41
CA PRO A 187 5.48 -22.80 -14.34
C PRO A 187 5.45 -23.67 -15.61
N TYR A 188 5.98 -23.19 -16.74
CA TYR A 188 5.89 -23.83 -18.07
C TYR A 188 7.26 -24.27 -18.59
#